data_AF-A0A5S5MF41-F1
#
_entry.id   AF-A0A5S5MF41-F1
#
_cell.length_a   1.000
_cell.length_b   1.000
_cell.length_c   1.000
_cell.angle_alpha   90.00
_cell.angle_beta   90.00
_cell.angle_gamma   90.00
#
_symmetry.space_group_name_H-M   'P 1'
#
loop_
_entity.id
_entity.type
_entity.pdbx_description
1 polymer ?
#
loop_
_entity_poly.entity_id
_entity_poly.type
_entity_poly.pdbx_seq_one_letter_code
_entity_poly.pdbx_strand_id
1 'polypeptide(L)'
;MDQSSRYQIMCKMAVEIQARWIPAKGDVYLTPKQGSNPCFWSGEDGENAFRKGFAIRKKGNLIYLEARIWLPRLNQLMDLAQIPGIRFQDMTFRFHTWAGKPGEREKDPVMQQYKSLEQLWLAFIMTSHFSRQWDGTRWIIIPPVTA
;
A
#
# COMPACT_ATOMS: atom_id res chain seq x y z
N MET A 1 -0.20 12.70 3.08
CA MET A 1 -0.14 11.56 2.16
C MET A 1 1.13 11.71 1.35
N ASP A 2 1.98 10.70 1.37
CA ASP A 2 3.11 10.59 0.44
C ASP A 2 2.61 10.45 -1.02
N GLN A 3 3.04 11.37 -1.89
CA GLN A 3 2.73 11.36 -3.31
C GLN A 3 3.97 11.12 -4.18
N SER A 4 5.11 10.78 -3.56
CA SER A 4 6.37 10.52 -4.27
C SER A 4 6.24 9.38 -5.27
N SER A 5 6.93 9.50 -6.40
CA SER A 5 6.98 8.44 -7.42
C SER A 5 7.37 7.09 -6.83
N ARG A 6 8.29 7.09 -5.85
CA ARG A 6 8.69 5.88 -5.12
C ARG A 6 7.51 5.23 -4.41
N TYR A 7 6.73 5.98 -3.63
CA TYR A 7 5.57 5.43 -2.93
C TYR A 7 4.51 4.91 -3.91
N GLN A 8 4.29 5.64 -5.01
CA GLN A 8 3.39 5.19 -6.08
C GLN A 8 3.84 3.86 -6.69
N ILE A 9 5.14 3.69 -6.95
CA ILE A 9 5.73 2.43 -7.46
C ILE A 9 5.60 1.32 -6.42
N MET A 10 5.90 1.59 -5.14
CA MET A 10 5.73 0.62 -4.05
C MET A 10 4.28 0.11 -3.98
N CYS A 11 3.30 1.02 -4.04
CA CYS A 11 1.87 0.68 -4.03
C CYS A 11 1.47 -0.13 -5.28
N LYS A 12 1.94 0.29 -6.46
CA LYS A 12 1.71 -0.43 -7.73
C LYS A 12 2.20 -1.87 -7.68
N MET A 13 3.36 -2.09 -7.08
CA MET A 13 3.99 -3.41 -7.00
C MET A 13 3.43 -4.26 -5.86
N ALA A 14 2.73 -3.68 -4.88
CA ALA A 14 2.15 -4.37 -3.72
C ALA A 14 0.84 -5.10 -4.10
N VAL A 15 0.93 -6.07 -5.01
CA VAL A 15 -0.22 -6.77 -5.60
C VAL A 15 -1.16 -7.37 -4.55
N GLU A 16 -0.62 -7.82 -3.42
CA GLU A 16 -1.37 -8.41 -2.31
C GLU A 16 -2.30 -7.39 -1.64
N ILE A 17 -1.82 -6.17 -1.43
CA ILE A 17 -2.60 -5.07 -0.84
C ILE A 17 -3.61 -4.55 -1.87
N GLN A 18 -3.19 -4.38 -3.13
CA GLN A 18 -4.09 -3.94 -4.21
C GLN A 18 -5.25 -4.92 -4.42
N ALA A 19 -5.01 -6.24 -4.30
CA ALA A 19 -6.04 -7.25 -4.42
C ALA A 19 -7.07 -7.23 -3.27
N ARG A 20 -6.69 -6.69 -2.10
CA ARG A 20 -7.53 -6.56 -0.91
C ARG A 20 -8.22 -5.20 -0.80
N TRP A 21 -7.91 -4.26 -1.68
CA TRP A 21 -8.50 -2.93 -1.64
C TRP A 21 -10.00 -2.99 -1.94
N ILE A 22 -10.80 -2.53 -0.98
CA ILE A 22 -12.23 -2.29 -1.12
C ILE A 22 -12.40 -0.75 -1.12
N PRO A 23 -12.68 -0.12 -2.27
CA PRO A 23 -12.76 1.33 -2.37
C PRO A 23 -13.80 1.92 -1.43
N ALA A 24 -13.35 2.88 -0.62
CA ALA A 24 -14.19 3.72 0.22
C ALA A 24 -14.15 5.17 -0.26
N LYS A 25 -15.22 5.93 -0.02
CA LYS A 25 -15.28 7.36 -0.37
C LYS A 25 -14.08 8.10 0.22
N GLY A 26 -13.42 8.89 -0.63
CA GLY A 26 -12.22 9.63 -0.29
C GLY A 26 -10.93 8.84 -0.44
N ASP A 27 -10.95 7.56 -0.82
CA ASP A 27 -9.73 6.81 -1.13
C ASP A 27 -8.96 7.46 -2.28
N VAL A 28 -7.63 7.41 -2.19
CA VAL A 28 -6.77 7.99 -3.22
C VAL A 28 -6.23 6.88 -4.10
N TYR A 29 -6.21 7.09 -5.41
CA TYR A 29 -5.70 6.12 -6.36
C TYR A 29 -5.07 6.78 -7.59
N LEU A 30 -4.32 6.00 -8.36
CA LEU A 30 -3.79 6.39 -9.67
C LEU A 30 -4.50 5.62 -10.79
N THR A 31 -4.59 6.26 -11.95
CA THR A 31 -4.99 5.60 -13.20
C THR A 31 -3.87 5.72 -14.23
N PRO A 32 -3.70 4.73 -15.13
CA PRO A 32 -2.73 4.83 -16.23
C PRO A 32 -2.91 6.08 -17.10
N LYS A 33 -4.15 6.56 -17.24
CA LYS A 33 -4.49 7.75 -18.05
C LYS A 33 -4.01 9.06 -17.42
N GLN A 34 -3.96 9.13 -16.08
CA GLN A 34 -3.58 10.33 -15.34
C GLN A 34 -2.10 10.34 -14.94
N GLY A 35 -1.36 9.28 -15.25
CA GLY A 35 0.05 9.16 -14.91
C GLY A 35 0.27 9.20 -13.41
N SER A 36 1.05 10.18 -12.94
CA SER A 36 1.44 10.32 -11.53
C SER A 36 0.50 11.19 -10.70
N ASN A 37 -0.61 11.68 -11.29
CA ASN A 37 -1.55 12.56 -10.61
C ASN A 37 -2.61 11.74 -9.85
N PRO A 38 -2.66 11.81 -8.50
CA PRO A 38 -3.63 11.06 -7.71
C PRO A 38 -5.06 11.57 -7.90
N CYS A 39 -6.01 10.66 -7.87
CA CYS A 39 -7.45 10.92 -7.87
C CYS A 39 -8.10 10.46 -6.58
N PHE A 40 -9.25 11.04 -6.28
CA PHE A 40 -10.07 10.67 -5.14
C PHE A 40 -11.28 9.86 -5.61
N TRP A 41 -11.63 8.83 -4.85
CA TRP A 41 -12.83 8.06 -5.08
C TRP A 41 -14.03 8.82 -4.52
N SER A 42 -14.90 9.33 -5.40
CA SER A 42 -16.09 10.12 -5.07
C SER A 42 -17.25 9.28 -4.52
N GLY A 43 -17.27 7.96 -4.81
CA GLY A 43 -18.39 7.09 -4.52
C GLY A 43 -19.07 6.60 -5.80
N GLU A 44 -20.41 6.64 -5.82
CA GLU A 44 -21.35 6.02 -6.78
C GLU A 44 -21.24 6.47 -8.26
N ASP A 45 -20.05 6.59 -8.82
CA ASP A 45 -19.87 6.92 -10.23
C ASP A 45 -20.04 5.69 -11.12
N GLY A 46 -21.24 5.08 -11.15
CA GLY A 46 -21.64 4.10 -12.18
C GLY A 46 -20.71 2.89 -12.39
N GLU A 47 -19.77 2.65 -11.49
CA GLU A 47 -18.82 1.55 -11.52
C GLU A 47 -19.47 0.35 -10.86
N ASN A 48 -20.26 -0.35 -11.67
CA ASN A 48 -21.07 -1.48 -11.22
C ASN A 48 -20.27 -2.66 -10.63
N ALA A 49 -18.94 -2.64 -10.68
CA ALA A 49 -18.09 -3.53 -9.90
C ALA A 49 -16.62 -3.05 -9.90
N PHE A 50 -16.07 -2.80 -8.70
CA PHE A 50 -14.62 -2.81 -8.49
C PHE A 50 -14.18 -4.21 -8.11
N ARG A 51 -13.20 -4.79 -8.80
CA ARG A 51 -12.65 -6.11 -8.45
C ARG A 51 -11.14 -6.14 -8.65
N LYS A 52 -10.41 -6.49 -7.58
CA LYS A 52 -8.96 -6.78 -7.60
C LYS A 52 -8.12 -5.69 -8.27
N GLY A 53 -8.36 -4.41 -7.96
CA GLY A 53 -7.59 -3.31 -8.56
C GLY A 53 -8.12 -2.82 -9.91
N PHE A 54 -9.27 -3.30 -10.38
CA PHE A 54 -9.86 -2.88 -11.64
C PHE A 54 -11.27 -2.33 -11.46
N ALA A 55 -11.49 -1.17 -12.09
CA ALA A 55 -12.79 -0.55 -12.27
C ALA A 55 -13.42 -1.01 -13.59
N ILE A 56 -14.69 -1.40 -13.54
CA ILE A 56 -15.47 -1.73 -14.75
C ILE A 56 -16.42 -0.56 -15.04
N ARG A 57 -16.21 0.10 -16.17
CA ARG A 57 -17.04 1.21 -16.63
C ARG A 57 -17.82 0.80 -17.88
N LYS A 58 -19.14 0.97 -17.87
CA LYS A 58 -20.00 0.77 -19.04
C LYS A 58 -20.27 2.12 -19.71
N LYS A 59 -20.12 2.20 -21.03
CA LYS A 59 -20.51 3.36 -21.83
C LYS A 59 -21.25 2.87 -23.08
N GLY A 60 -22.58 2.93 -23.05
CA GLY A 60 -23.42 2.24 -24.04
C GLY A 60 -23.20 0.73 -23.97
N ASN A 61 -22.90 0.10 -25.11
CA ASN A 61 -22.64 -1.33 -25.22
C ASN A 61 -21.16 -1.71 -25.00
N LEU A 62 -20.29 -0.74 -24.73
CA LEU A 62 -18.86 -0.98 -24.51
C LEU A 62 -18.55 -1.10 -23.02
N ILE A 63 -17.74 -2.12 -22.69
CA ILE A 63 -17.20 -2.36 -21.35
C ILE A 63 -15.73 -1.94 -21.35
N TYR A 64 -15.39 -1.01 -20.48
CA TYR A 64 -14.02 -0.56 -20.25
C TYR A 64 -13.52 -1.14 -18.93
N LEU A 65 -12.30 -1.68 -18.95
CA LEU A 65 -11.57 -2.10 -17.76
C LEU A 65 -10.46 -1.08 -17.50
N GLU A 66 -10.48 -0.44 -16.34
CA GLU A 66 -9.48 0.55 -15.96
C GLU A 66 -8.74 0.07 -14.71
N ALA A 67 -7.41 -0.12 -14.83
CA ALA A 67 -6.57 -0.41 -13.69
C ALA A 67 -6.51 0.80 -12.76
N ARG A 68 -6.67 0.56 -11.46
CA ARG A 68 -6.57 1.58 -10.41
C ARG A 68 -5.61 1.10 -9.34
N ILE A 69 -4.62 1.93 -9.06
CA ILE A 69 -3.61 1.63 -8.06
C ILE A 69 -3.97 2.44 -6.82
N TRP A 70 -4.39 1.76 -5.77
CA TRP A 70 -4.66 2.37 -4.48
C TRP A 70 -3.39 2.99 -3.91
N LEU A 71 -3.51 4.22 -3.41
CA LEU A 71 -2.50 4.91 -2.63
C LEU A 71 -3.05 5.06 -1.20
N PRO A 72 -2.90 4.05 -0.34
CA PRO A 72 -3.44 4.12 1.01
C PRO A 72 -2.81 5.27 1.80
N ARG A 73 -3.61 5.96 2.61
CA ARG A 73 -3.12 6.93 3.60
C ARG A 73 -2.49 6.22 4.80
N LEU A 74 -1.73 6.98 5.59
CA LEU A 74 -1.15 6.50 6.84
C LEU A 74 -2.18 5.80 7.75
N ASN A 75 -3.34 6.40 8.00
CA ASN A 75 -4.37 5.79 8.84
C ASN A 75 -4.89 4.46 8.26
N GLN A 76 -5.06 4.39 6.94
CA GLN A 76 -5.52 3.17 6.27
C GLN A 76 -4.48 2.05 6.32
N LEU A 77 -3.19 2.39 6.23
CA LEU A 77 -2.10 1.44 6.44
C LEU A 77 -2.09 0.92 7.88
N MET A 78 -2.29 1.80 8.86
CA MET A 78 -2.37 1.40 10.27
C MET A 78 -3.56 0.47 10.53
N ASP A 79 -4.70 0.70 9.88
CA ASP A 79 -5.87 -0.19 9.94
C ASP A 79 -5.57 -1.55 9.28
N LEU A 80 -4.91 -1.56 8.11
CA LEU A 80 -4.50 -2.80 7.42
C LEU A 80 -3.49 -3.63 8.20
N ALA A 81 -2.65 -2.98 8.99
CA ALA A 81 -1.67 -3.65 9.83
C ALA A 81 -2.32 -4.33 11.05
N GLN A 82 -3.57 -3.99 11.40
CA GLN A 82 -4.21 -4.58 12.57
C GLN A 82 -4.42 -6.08 12.42
N ILE A 83 -4.14 -6.80 13.50
CA ILE A 83 -4.39 -8.23 13.63
C ILE A 83 -5.53 -8.41 14.62
N PRO A 84 -6.59 -9.18 14.29
CA PRO A 84 -7.68 -9.44 15.21
C PRO A 84 -7.19 -9.93 16.58
N GLY A 85 -7.69 -9.31 17.65
CA GLY A 85 -7.30 -9.64 19.03
C GLY A 85 -6.05 -8.92 19.56
N ILE A 86 -5.33 -8.17 18.73
CA ILE A 86 -4.20 -7.33 19.17
C ILE A 86 -4.67 -5.90 19.37
N ARG A 87 -4.24 -5.24 20.45
CA ARG A 87 -4.56 -3.82 20.68
C ARG A 87 -3.76 -2.94 19.73
N PHE A 88 -4.33 -1.80 19.36
CA PHE A 88 -3.66 -0.82 18.51
C PHE A 88 -2.28 -0.39 19.03
N GLN A 89 -2.14 -0.22 20.35
CA GLN A 89 -0.87 0.13 21.00
C GLN A 89 0.19 -0.96 20.80
N ASP A 90 -0.18 -2.23 20.93
CA ASP A 90 0.73 -3.36 20.73
C ASP A 90 1.18 -3.43 19.27
N MET A 91 0.28 -3.16 18.32
CA MET A 91 0.63 -3.09 16.89
C MET A 91 1.61 -1.95 16.61
N THR A 92 1.40 -0.79 17.23
CA THR A 92 2.27 0.37 17.10
C THR A 92 3.64 0.07 17.72
N PHE A 93 3.68 -0.61 18.86
CA PHE A 93 4.92 -1.07 19.47
C PHE A 93 5.69 -2.03 18.56
N ARG A 94 5.01 -3.02 17.96
CA ARG A 94 5.62 -3.94 16.97
C ARG A 94 6.20 -3.20 15.77
N PHE A 95 5.48 -2.21 15.24
CA PHE A 95 5.97 -1.35 14.16
C PHE A 95 7.26 -0.63 14.58
N HIS A 96 7.30 -0.01 15.77
CA HIS A 96 8.49 0.67 16.25
C HIS A 96 9.66 -0.27 16.56
N THR A 97 9.39 -1.47 17.09
CA THR A 97 10.41 -2.50 17.28
C THR A 97 11.01 -2.93 15.95
N TRP A 98 10.18 -3.11 14.92
CA TRP A 98 10.65 -3.46 13.57
C TRP A 98 11.41 -2.32 12.90
N ALA A 99 10.94 -1.08 13.01
CA ALA A 99 11.56 0.08 12.38
C ALA A 99 12.90 0.48 13.03
N GLY A 100 13.20 -0.06 14.21
CA GLY A 100 14.39 0.27 15.00
C GLY A 100 14.27 1.63 15.69
N LYS A 101 15.21 1.91 16.61
CA LYS A 101 15.26 3.22 17.27
C LYS A 101 15.71 4.32 16.30
N PRO A 102 15.29 5.58 16.51
CA PRO A 102 15.90 6.73 15.85
C PRO A 102 17.44 6.68 16.04
N GLY A 103 18.21 6.76 14.95
CA GLY A 103 19.68 6.59 14.94
C GLY A 103 20.18 5.17 14.60
N GLU A 104 19.48 4.10 14.98
CA GLU A 104 19.76 2.74 14.47
C GLU A 104 19.22 2.59 13.05
N ARG A 105 18.01 3.10 12.83
CA ARG A 105 17.37 3.21 11.51
C ARG A 105 18.24 3.93 10.49
N GLU A 106 18.94 4.97 10.93
CA GLU A 106 19.83 5.78 10.09
C GLU A 106 21.13 5.05 9.75
N LYS A 107 21.45 3.94 10.42
CA LYS A 107 22.63 3.12 10.12
C LYS A 107 22.28 1.94 9.22
N ASP A 108 21.02 1.51 9.20
CA ASP A 108 20.54 0.42 8.35
C ASP A 108 20.28 0.93 6.91
N PRO A 109 21.08 0.50 5.90
CA PRO A 109 20.88 0.90 4.51
C PRO A 109 19.49 0.52 3.97
N VAL A 110 18.89 -0.57 4.46
CA VAL A 110 17.55 -1.01 4.07
C VAL A 110 16.50 -0.02 4.58
N MET A 111 16.68 0.55 5.76
CA MET A 111 15.70 1.46 6.36
C MET A 111 15.85 2.91 5.88
N GLN A 112 17.06 3.33 5.51
CA GLN A 112 17.33 4.66 4.94
C GLN A 112 16.56 4.94 3.63
N GLN A 113 16.16 3.87 2.93
CA GLN A 113 15.47 3.96 1.65
C GLN A 113 14.03 4.48 1.77
N TYR A 114 13.43 4.37 2.96
CA TYR A 114 12.06 4.83 3.22
C TYR A 114 12.06 6.27 3.73
N LYS A 115 11.48 7.19 2.96
CA LYS A 115 11.52 8.64 3.24
C LYS A 115 10.27 9.18 3.95
N SER A 116 9.21 8.38 4.05
CA SER A 116 7.96 8.76 4.70
C SER A 116 7.46 7.67 5.65
N LEU A 117 6.52 8.04 6.53
CA LEU A 117 5.84 7.07 7.39
C LEU A 117 4.94 6.14 6.58
N GLU A 118 4.30 6.61 5.51
CA GLU A 118 3.52 5.74 4.62
C GLU A 118 4.38 4.66 3.96
N GLN A 119 5.59 5.02 3.48
CA GLN A 119 6.54 4.04 2.92
C GLN A 119 6.98 3.01 3.97
N LEU A 120 7.25 3.45 5.20
CA LEU A 120 7.62 2.56 6.30
C LEU A 120 6.49 1.61 6.71
N TRP A 121 5.29 2.14 6.91
CA TRP A 121 4.13 1.32 7.28
C TRP A 121 3.78 0.32 6.19
N LEU A 122 3.85 0.73 4.92
CA LEU A 122 3.68 -0.18 3.79
C LEU A 122 4.74 -1.29 3.83
N ALA A 123 6.03 -0.94 4.01
CA ALA A 123 7.10 -1.92 4.11
C ALA A 123 6.94 -2.87 5.31
N PHE A 124 6.50 -2.35 6.46
CA PHE A 124 6.19 -3.15 7.63
C PHE A 124 5.10 -4.18 7.34
N ILE A 125 3.97 -3.76 6.75
CA ILE A 125 2.85 -4.66 6.39
C ILE A 125 3.32 -5.72 5.38
N MET A 126 4.06 -5.31 4.36
CA MET A 126 4.61 -6.25 3.37
C MET A 126 5.54 -7.28 3.99
N THR A 127 6.35 -6.86 4.97
CA THR A 127 7.25 -7.77 5.70
C THR A 127 6.46 -8.70 6.62
N SER A 128 5.58 -8.16 7.46
CA SER A 128 4.93 -8.90 8.54
C SER A 128 3.78 -9.79 8.07
N HIS A 129 3.00 -9.36 7.08
CA HIS A 129 1.82 -10.10 6.61
C HIS A 129 2.07 -10.91 5.35
N PHE A 130 3.10 -10.56 4.57
CA PHE A 130 3.36 -11.16 3.26
C PHE A 130 4.78 -11.68 3.08
N SER A 131 5.66 -11.57 4.09
CA SER A 131 7.06 -12.00 4.02
C SER A 131 7.80 -11.41 2.82
N ARG A 132 7.56 -10.13 2.53
CA ARG A 132 8.19 -9.41 1.42
C ARG A 132 8.94 -8.17 1.86
N GLN A 133 10.08 -7.92 1.22
CA GLN A 133 10.91 -6.75 1.43
C GLN A 133 11.06 -5.93 0.15
N TRP A 134 11.16 -4.62 0.28
CA TRP A 134 11.44 -3.73 -0.85
C TRP A 134 12.94 -3.72 -1.17
N ASP A 135 13.31 -4.07 -2.40
CA ASP A 135 14.70 -4.05 -2.89
C ASP A 135 15.11 -2.70 -3.51
N GLY A 136 14.21 -1.71 -3.49
CA GLY A 136 14.37 -0.43 -4.18
C GLY A 136 13.53 -0.32 -5.45
N THR A 137 13.16 -1.46 -6.05
CA THR A 137 12.45 -1.54 -7.34
C THR A 137 11.19 -2.41 -7.27
N ARG A 138 11.19 -3.49 -6.50
CA ARG A 138 10.09 -4.46 -6.36
C ARG A 138 10.06 -5.11 -4.98
N TRP A 139 8.95 -5.80 -4.69
CA TRP A 139 8.79 -6.60 -3.47
C TRP A 139 9.31 -8.02 -3.68
N ILE A 140 10.41 -8.36 -3.01
CA ILE A 140 11.03 -9.71 -3.06
C ILE A 140 10.60 -10.54 -1.85
N ILE A 141 10.45 -11.85 -2.04
CA ILE A 141 10.14 -12.79 -0.95
C ILE A 141 11.37 -12.90 -0.06
N ILE A 142 11.17 -12.75 1.25
CA ILE A 142 12.20 -13.01 2.26
C ILE A 142 12.23 -14.52 2.46
N PRO A 143 13.36 -15.21 2.17
CA PRO A 143 13.46 -16.63 2.45
C PRO A 143 13.30 -16.87 3.95
N PRO A 144 12.62 -17.95 4.36
CA PRO A 144 12.56 -18.31 5.78
C PRO A 144 13.99 -18.53 6.27
N VAL A 145 14.34 -17.92 7.40
CA VAL A 145 15.63 -18.18 8.05
C VAL A 145 15.60 -19.65 8.47
N THR A 146 16.29 -20.50 7.72
CA THR A 146 16.57 -21.88 8.15
C THR A 146 17.53 -21.78 9.31
N ALA A 147 17.00 -21.97 10.52
CA ALA A 147 17.78 -22.16 11.73
C ALA A 147 18.45 -23.54 11.74
#